data_AF-A0A8S0SE19-F1
#
_entry.id   AF-A0A8S0SE19-F1
#
_cell.length_a   1.000
_cell.length_b   1.000
_cell.length_c   1.000
_cell.angle_alpha   90.00
_cell.angle_beta   90.00
_cell.angle_gamma   90.00
#
_symmetry.space_group_name_H-M   'P 1'
#
loop_
_entity.id
_entity.type
_entity.pdbx_description
1 polymer ?
#
loop_
_entity_poly.entity_id
_entity_poly.type
_entity_poly.pdbx_seq_one_letter_code
_entity_poly.pdbx_strand_id
1 'polypeptide(L)'
;MGTDKNCPSQSDVPNIFEEKTKKLKVKKMLPLTVYCEHCGFCMKKGDRFDTVKEEVGWESLLKVPIWRFQFKCYSWSAPFSVEFYPG
;
A
#
# COMPACT_ATOMS: atom_id res chain seq x y z
N MET A 1 16.81 -4.11 -35.07
CA MET A 1 17.24 -2.71 -34.84
C MET A 1 16.63 -2.24 -33.53
N GLY A 2 17.28 -2.54 -32.41
CA GLY A 2 16.89 -1.99 -31.12
C GLY A 2 17.53 -0.61 -31.01
N THR A 3 16.75 0.41 -30.66
CA THR A 3 17.33 1.72 -30.34
C THR A 3 18.00 1.64 -28.99
N ASP A 4 19.31 1.85 -28.98
CA ASP A 4 20.08 2.07 -27.77
C ASP A 4 19.47 3.26 -27.03
N LYS A 5 18.96 3.00 -25.83
CA LYS A 5 18.50 4.05 -24.92
C LYS A 5 19.73 4.81 -24.48
N ASN A 6 19.95 5.98 -25.09
CA ASN A 6 20.99 6.90 -24.67
C ASN A 6 20.76 7.25 -23.18
N CYS A 7 21.74 6.94 -22.34
CA CYS A 7 21.69 7.16 -20.90
C CYS A 7 22.01 8.65 -20.67
N PRO A 8 21.10 9.46 -20.08
CA PRO A 8 21.39 10.87 -19.86
C PRO A 8 22.55 11.00 -18.88
N SER A 9 23.51 11.85 -19.22
CA SER A 9 24.63 12.26 -18.37
C SER A 9 24.11 12.78 -17.03
N GLN A 10 24.81 12.39 -15.96
CA GLN A 10 24.41 12.33 -14.55
C GLN A 10 23.93 13.62 -13.85
N SER A 11 23.59 14.71 -14.53
CA SER A 11 23.31 16.00 -13.88
C SER A 11 21.83 16.32 -13.61
N ASP A 12 20.88 15.60 -14.21
CA ASP A 12 19.46 16.00 -14.18
C ASP A 12 18.57 15.00 -13.43
N VAL A 13 19.08 14.40 -12.35
CA VAL A 13 18.24 13.57 -11.46
C VAL A 13 17.71 14.47 -10.34
N PRO A 14 16.43 14.88 -10.37
CA PRO A 14 15.87 15.64 -9.26
C PRO A 14 15.97 14.80 -7.99
N ASN A 15 16.55 15.38 -6.93
CA ASN A 15 16.61 14.76 -5.62
C ASN A 15 15.19 14.75 -5.01
N ILE A 16 14.41 13.71 -5.29
CA ILE A 16 13.09 13.51 -4.69
C ILE A 16 13.28 12.93 -3.27
N PHE A 17 13.94 13.68 -2.39
CA PHE A 17 13.93 13.38 -0.97
C PHE A 17 12.63 13.95 -0.37
N GLU A 18 11.51 13.37 -0.79
CA GLU A 18 10.25 13.63 -0.13
C GLU A 18 10.24 12.86 1.19
N GLU A 19 10.35 13.57 2.31
CA GLU A 19 9.94 13.11 3.65
C GLU A 19 8.40 12.91 3.73
N LYS A 20 7.83 12.29 2.71
CA LYS A 20 6.45 11.82 2.72
C LYS A 20 6.43 10.49 3.45
N THR A 21 5.44 10.30 4.33
CA THR A 21 5.11 8.97 4.86
C THR A 21 5.22 7.96 3.73
N LYS A 22 6.07 6.93 3.89
CA LYS A 22 6.47 6.02 2.81
C LYS A 22 5.27 5.21 2.34
N LYS A 23 4.46 5.79 1.44
CA LYS A 23 3.31 5.18 0.80
C LYS A 23 3.80 4.30 -0.34
N LEU A 24 3.87 3.01 -0.07
CA LEU A 24 4.35 2.01 -1.03
C LEU A 24 3.17 1.29 -1.66
N LYS A 25 3.10 1.26 -3.00
CA LYS A 25 2.14 0.42 -3.72
C LYS A 25 2.59 -1.03 -3.65
N VAL A 26 1.76 -1.90 -3.09
CA VAL A 26 2.06 -3.32 -2.89
C VAL A 26 0.87 -4.17 -3.32
N LYS A 27 1.12 -5.41 -3.74
CA LYS A 27 0.06 -6.40 -3.95
C LYS A 27 -0.06 -7.26 -2.69
N LYS A 28 -1.22 -7.24 -2.04
CA LYS A 28 -1.46 -7.99 -0.79
C LYS A 28 -2.76 -8.78 -0.86
N MET A 29 -2.76 -9.91 -0.17
CA MET A 29 -3.95 -10.72 0.04
C MET A 29 -4.72 -10.19 1.25
N LEU A 30 -6.05 -10.25 1.21
CA LEU A 30 -6.86 -9.94 2.37
C LEU A 30 -6.63 -10.98 3.48
N PRO A 31 -6.32 -10.55 4.73
CA PRO A 31 -6.12 -11.47 5.84
C PRO A 31 -7.43 -12.07 6.37
N LEU A 32 -8.55 -11.37 6.15
CA LEU A 32 -9.88 -11.73 6.61
C LEU A 32 -10.94 -11.33 5.58
N THR A 33 -12.12 -11.94 5.70
CA THR A 33 -13.25 -11.64 4.83
C THR A 33 -13.93 -10.35 5.28
N VAL A 34 -14.13 -9.40 4.36
CA VAL A 34 -14.71 -8.08 4.63
C VAL A 34 -15.97 -7.89 3.80
N TYR A 35 -17.03 -7.34 4.40
CA TYR A 35 -18.24 -6.94 3.71
C TYR A 35 -18.20 -5.44 3.45
N CYS A 36 -18.42 -5.03 2.20
CA CYS A 36 -18.53 -3.62 1.89
C CYS A 36 -19.91 -3.10 2.31
N GLU A 37 -19.94 -2.11 3.21
CA GLU A 37 -21.18 -1.48 3.67
C GLU A 37 -21.98 -0.82 2.53
N HIS A 38 -21.29 -0.37 1.47
CA HIS A 38 -21.92 0.38 0.40
C HIS A 38 -22.57 -0.50 -0.68
N CYS A 39 -21.95 -1.64 -1.02
CA CYS A 39 -22.43 -2.50 -2.11
C CYS A 39 -22.84 -3.91 -1.67
N GLY A 40 -22.63 -4.26 -0.41
CA GLY A 40 -22.89 -5.59 0.14
C GLY A 40 -21.96 -6.68 -0.40
N PHE A 41 -21.00 -6.34 -1.28
CA PHE A 41 -20.07 -7.32 -1.83
C PHE A 41 -19.14 -7.85 -0.74
N CYS A 42 -18.98 -9.17 -0.75
CA CYS A 42 -18.12 -9.90 0.18
C CYS A 42 -16.75 -10.14 -0.47
N MET A 43 -15.72 -9.48 0.05
CA MET A 43 -14.33 -9.70 -0.34
C MET A 43 -13.74 -10.77 0.58
N LYS A 44 -13.29 -11.89 0.01
CA LYS A 44 -12.94 -13.08 0.77
C LYS A 44 -11.51 -13.01 1.26
N LYS A 45 -11.24 -13.70 2.37
CA LYS A 45 -9.88 -13.99 2.82
C LYS A 45 -9.10 -14.63 1.67
N GLY A 46 -7.93 -14.06 1.38
CA GLY A 46 -7.04 -14.52 0.31
C GLY A 46 -7.21 -13.80 -1.04
N ASP A 47 -8.24 -12.96 -1.20
CA ASP A 47 -8.39 -12.16 -2.41
C ASP A 47 -7.20 -11.20 -2.57
N ARG A 48 -6.70 -11.06 -3.81
CA ARG A 48 -5.52 -10.24 -4.13
C ARG A 48 -5.94 -8.82 -4.49
N PHE A 49 -5.34 -7.83 -3.83
CA PHE A 49 -5.58 -6.42 -4.06
C PHE A 49 -4.27 -5.67 -4.34
N ASP A 50 -4.38 -4.67 -5.21
CA ASP A 50 -3.43 -3.56 -5.26
C ASP A 50 -3.74 -2.63 -4.09
N THR A 51 -2.79 -2.49 -3.16
CA THR A 51 -2.95 -1.72 -1.93
C THR A 51 -1.84 -0.72 -1.74
N VAL A 52 -2.09 0.26 -0.89
CA VAL A 52 -1.08 1.21 -0.44
C VAL A 52 -0.71 0.87 1.00
N LYS A 53 0.56 0.58 1.22
CA LYS A 53 1.15 0.37 2.54
C LYS A 53 1.71 1.70 3.03
N GLU A 54 1.35 2.10 4.23
CA GLU A 54 1.80 3.31 4.91
C GLU A 54 2.33 2.95 6.31
N GLU A 55 3.38 3.63 6.75
CA GLU A 55 3.87 3.60 8.12
C GLU A 55 3.12 4.68 8.92
N VAL A 56 2.38 4.27 9.95
CA VAL A 56 1.51 5.18 10.73
C VAL A 56 2.14 5.58 12.05
N GLY A 57 2.97 4.73 12.63
CA GLY A 57 3.60 4.97 13.91
C GLY A 57 4.46 3.80 14.35
N TRP A 58 4.84 3.82 15.62
CA TRP A 58 5.72 2.84 16.24
C TRP A 58 5.10 2.35 17.54
N GLU A 59 5.17 1.05 17.77
CA GLU A 59 4.83 0.47 19.06
C GLU A 59 5.92 0.80 20.09
N SER A 60 5.52 1.33 21.25
CA SER A 60 6.44 1.90 22.24
C SER A 60 7.33 0.86 22.93
N LEU A 61 6.84 -0.38 23.09
CA LEU A 61 7.52 -1.42 23.84
C LEU A 61 8.62 -2.12 23.01
N LEU A 62 8.25 -2.64 21.84
CA LEU A 62 9.15 -3.44 21.00
C LEU A 62 9.80 -2.61 19.87
N LYS A 63 9.46 -1.32 19.74
CA LYS A 63 9.92 -0.43 18.66
C LYS A 63 9.70 -1.05 17.28
N VAL A 64 8.56 -1.71 17.09
CA VAL A 64 8.15 -2.27 15.80
C VAL A 64 7.21 -1.27 15.11
N PRO A 65 7.36 -1.03 13.79
CA PRO A 65 6.50 -0.11 13.07
C PRO A 65 5.08 -0.67 12.89
N ILE A 66 4.09 0.20 13.09
CA ILE A 66 2.67 -0.05 12.82
C ILE A 66 2.40 0.26 11.35
N TRP A 67 1.93 -0.75 10.63
CA TRP A 67 1.64 -0.64 9.21
C TRP A 67 0.14 -0.51 8.96
N ARG A 68 -0.24 0.42 8.09
CA ARG A 68 -1.61 0.56 7.58
C ARG A 68 -1.65 0.20 6.11
N PHE A 69 -2.60 -0.63 5.75
CA PHE A 69 -2.88 -1.02 4.36
C PHE A 69 -4.21 -0.43 3.94
N GLN A 70 -4.21 0.38 2.89
CA GLN A 70 -5.40 0.93 2.28
C GLN A 70 -5.83 0.03 1.11
N PHE A 71 -7.01 -0.57 1.26
CA PHE A 71 -7.67 -1.39 0.26
C PHE A 71 -8.82 -0.62 -0.38
N LYS A 72 -9.31 -1.11 -1.53
CA LYS A 72 -10.48 -0.58 -2.22
C LYS A 72 -11.41 -1.71 -2.60
N CYS A 73 -12.71 -1.52 -2.41
CA CYS A 73 -13.72 -2.47 -2.85
C CYS A 73 -13.71 -2.61 -4.38
N TYR A 74 -13.85 -3.84 -4.90
CA TYR A 74 -13.86 -4.10 -6.35
C TYR A 74 -14.98 -3.35 -7.10
N SER A 75 -16.17 -3.27 -6.50
CA SER A 75 -17.36 -2.74 -7.20
C SER A 75 -17.47 -1.21 -7.16
N TRP A 76 -17.19 -0.57 -6.01
CA TRP A 76 -17.41 0.88 -5.81
C TRP A 76 -16.14 1.65 -5.47
N SER A 77 -14.98 0.99 -5.44
CA SER A 77 -13.71 1.59 -5.01
C SER A 77 -13.74 2.24 -3.63
N ALA A 78 -14.74 1.90 -2.79
CA ALA A 78 -14.85 2.37 -1.43
C ALA A 78 -13.59 1.98 -0.64
N PRO A 79 -12.89 2.94 -0.01
CA PRO A 79 -11.66 2.67 0.69
C PRO A 79 -11.95 2.03 2.06
N PHE A 80 -11.09 1.12 2.48
CA PHE A 80 -11.04 0.64 3.85
C PHE A 80 -9.60 0.38 4.27
N SER A 81 -9.32 0.51 5.57
CA SER A 81 -7.97 0.39 6.11
C SER A 81 -7.84 -0.78 7.07
N VAL A 82 -6.74 -1.52 6.96
CA VAL A 82 -6.35 -2.54 7.93
C VAL A 82 -5.03 -2.13 8.55
N GLU A 83 -4.99 -2.12 9.88
CA GLU A 83 -3.79 -1.81 10.65
C GLU A 83 -3.23 -3.08 11.28
N PHE A 84 -1.91 -3.20 11.22
CA PHE A 84 -1.19 -4.31 11.82
C PHE A 84 -0.50 -3.86 13.10
N TYR A 85 -0.96 -4.42 14.22
CA TYR A 85 -0.41 -4.21 15.55
C TYR A 85 0.45 -5.42 15.96
N PRO A 86 1.72 -5.24 16.38
CA PRO A 86 2.63 -6.34 16.73
C PRO A 86 2.25 -7.09 18.02
N GLY A 87 1.72 -6.40 19.04
CA GLY A 87 1.23 -7.03 20.28
C GLY A 87 2.30 -7.21 21.34
#